data_AF-A0A4R6V5W3-F1
#
_entry.id   AF-A0A4R6V5W3-F1
#
_cell.length_a   1.000
_cell.length_b   1.000
_cell.length_c   1.000
_cell.angle_alpha   90.00
_cell.angle_beta   90.00
_cell.angle_gamma   90.00
#
_symmetry.space_group_name_H-M   'P 1'
#
loop_
_entity.id
_entity.type
_entity.pdbx_description
1 polymer ?
#
loop_
_entity_poly.entity_id
_entity_poly.type
_entity_poly.pdbx_seq_one_letter_code
_entity_poly.pdbx_strand_id
1 'polypeptide(L)'
;MLRWPRRNTLPADLRDRLRLRRGERVIAHAPAPGHGAVVATTASLRLPDGRAVPWERVERARWDDQGLVLTVEGEAELAVAVPEPGPLAEAVFERVTATIVVSTHVPLLSAEEGAPGVRLVARRAPGGTEVVWGTRYDEGVDPGSPEIRERAARALAALREQTGV
;
A
#
# COMPACT_ATOMS: atom_id res chain seq x y z
N MET A 1 28.02 9.94 -21.66
CA MET A 1 27.09 11.08 -21.61
C MET A 1 25.87 10.65 -20.79
N LEU A 2 25.77 11.04 -19.52
CA LEU A 2 24.60 10.73 -18.70
C LEU A 2 23.44 11.64 -19.14
N ARG A 3 22.48 11.08 -19.87
CA ARG A 3 21.19 11.72 -20.13
C ARG A 3 20.39 11.70 -18.83
N TRP A 4 20.33 12.83 -18.15
CA TRP A 4 19.34 13.05 -17.09
C TRP A 4 17.94 12.82 -17.67
N PRO A 5 17.07 11.99 -17.07
CA PRO A 5 15.72 11.79 -17.56
C PRO A 5 14.97 13.12 -17.48
N ARG A 6 14.21 13.41 -18.55
CA ARG A 6 13.36 14.60 -18.68
C ARG A 6 12.55 14.76 -17.40
N ARG A 7 12.55 15.96 -16.81
CA ARG A 7 11.62 16.32 -15.73
C ARG A 7 10.22 15.90 -16.20
N ASN A 8 9.64 14.91 -15.54
CA ASN A 8 8.25 14.53 -15.73
C ASN A 8 7.41 15.64 -15.08
N THR A 9 7.34 16.79 -15.76
CA THR A 9 6.52 17.91 -15.33
C THR A 9 5.08 17.46 -15.50
N LEU A 10 4.40 17.24 -14.38
CA LEU A 10 2.95 17.03 -14.31
C LEU A 10 2.25 17.95 -15.31
N PRO A 11 1.41 17.43 -16.23
CA PRO A 11 0.56 18.24 -17.09
C PRO A 11 -0.20 19.30 -16.28
N ALA A 12 -0.36 20.51 -16.83
CA ALA A 12 -0.93 21.65 -16.10
C ALA A 12 -2.38 21.36 -15.64
N ASP A 13 -3.18 20.76 -16.52
CA ASP A 13 -4.54 20.32 -16.24
C ASP A 13 -4.62 19.28 -15.11
N LEU A 14 -3.65 18.38 -15.00
CA LEU A 14 -3.56 17.40 -13.92
C LEU A 14 -3.16 18.09 -12.61
N ARG A 15 -2.21 19.03 -12.68
CA ARG A 15 -1.78 19.83 -11.52
C ARG A 15 -2.92 20.65 -10.93
N ASP A 16 -3.76 21.26 -11.76
CA ASP A 16 -4.88 22.10 -11.32
C ASP A 16 -6.00 21.28 -10.66
N ARG A 17 -6.15 20.02 -11.07
CA ARG A 17 -7.10 19.05 -10.50
C ARG A 17 -6.57 18.37 -9.23
N LEU A 18 -5.24 18.27 -9.07
CA LEU A 18 -4.62 17.69 -7.88
C LEU A 18 -4.83 18.57 -6.65
N ARG A 19 -5.72 18.16 -5.76
CA ARG A 19 -5.91 18.77 -4.44
C ARG A 19 -4.89 18.22 -3.44
N LEU A 20 -3.69 18.78 -3.49
CA LEU A 20 -2.60 18.46 -2.56
C LEU A 20 -2.80 19.17 -1.21
N ARG A 21 -2.51 18.46 -0.12
CA ARG A 21 -2.44 19.04 1.23
C ARG A 21 -1.25 19.99 1.31
N ARG A 22 -1.25 20.89 2.30
CA ARG A 22 -0.12 21.78 2.57
C ARG A 22 1.15 20.93 2.82
N GLY A 23 2.20 21.18 2.04
CA GLY A 23 3.49 20.47 2.15
C GLY A 23 3.53 19.11 1.43
N GLU A 24 2.42 18.63 0.88
CA GLU A 24 2.40 17.42 0.05
C GLU A 24 3.09 17.71 -1.29
N ARG A 25 3.97 16.80 -1.72
CA ARG A 25 4.74 16.93 -2.97
C ARG A 25 4.50 15.72 -3.86
N VAL A 26 4.51 15.94 -5.16
CA VAL A 26 4.46 14.85 -6.14
C VAL A 26 5.84 14.22 -6.26
N ILE A 27 5.87 12.88 -6.29
CA ILE A 27 7.07 12.07 -6.42
C ILE A 27 7.19 11.59 -7.87
N ALA A 28 6.14 10.92 -8.36
CA ALA A 28 6.06 10.38 -9.70
C ALA A 28 4.61 10.34 -10.19
N HIS A 29 4.42 10.24 -11.50
CA HIS A 29 3.10 10.01 -12.10
C HIS A 29 3.22 9.19 -13.37
N ALA A 30 2.14 8.52 -13.74
CA ALA A 30 1.98 7.84 -15.01
C ALA A 30 0.58 8.10 -15.58
N PRO A 31 0.44 8.27 -16.91
CA PRO A 31 -0.87 8.44 -17.53
C PRO A 31 -1.71 7.16 -17.41
N ALA A 32 -3.02 7.35 -17.26
CA ALA A 32 -4.01 6.28 -17.34
C ALA A 32 -4.95 6.57 -18.53
N PRO A 33 -5.63 5.55 -19.08
CA PRO A 33 -6.63 5.77 -20.13
C PRO A 33 -7.69 6.82 -19.74
N GLY A 34 -8.24 7.53 -20.73
CA GLY A 34 -9.34 8.49 -20.50
C GLY A 34 -8.93 9.84 -19.91
N HIS A 35 -7.73 10.34 -20.20
CA HIS A 35 -7.18 11.63 -19.73
C HIS A 35 -6.99 11.73 -18.20
N GLY A 36 -6.89 10.58 -17.52
CA GLY A 36 -6.53 10.47 -16.12
C GLY A 36 -5.04 10.18 -15.91
N ALA A 37 -4.61 10.17 -14.67
CA ALA A 37 -3.27 9.75 -14.29
C ALA A 37 -3.27 9.15 -12.88
N VAL A 38 -2.33 8.26 -12.64
CA VAL A 38 -1.97 7.83 -11.30
C VAL A 38 -0.80 8.67 -10.83
N VAL A 39 -0.92 9.24 -9.62
CA VAL A 39 0.08 10.17 -9.08
C VAL A 39 0.49 9.73 -7.68
N ALA A 40 1.76 9.37 -7.53
CA ALA A 40 2.35 9.12 -6.22
C ALA A 40 2.78 10.45 -5.61
N THR A 41 2.30 10.74 -4.39
CA THR A 41 2.71 11.91 -3.61
C THR A 41 3.41 11.49 -2.33
N THR A 42 3.95 12.45 -1.58
CA THR A 42 4.51 12.17 -0.25
C THR A 42 3.47 11.66 0.73
N ALA A 43 2.18 11.93 0.54
CA ALA A 43 1.11 11.57 1.49
C ALA A 43 0.18 10.45 1.02
N SER A 44 -0.04 10.30 -0.29
CA SER A 44 -1.03 9.34 -0.82
C SER A 44 -0.75 8.96 -2.27
N LEU A 45 -1.42 7.89 -2.72
CA LEU A 45 -1.59 7.56 -4.13
C LEU A 45 -2.88 8.20 -4.64
N ARG A 46 -2.80 9.04 -5.65
CA ARG A 46 -3.98 9.62 -6.33
C ARG A 46 -4.34 8.75 -7.52
N LEU A 47 -5.60 8.35 -7.58
CA LEU A 47 -6.16 7.49 -8.61
C LEU A 47 -6.83 8.34 -9.71
N PRO A 48 -7.03 7.77 -10.92
CA PRO A 48 -7.57 8.52 -12.05
C PRO A 48 -9.01 9.03 -11.84
N ASP A 49 -9.77 8.37 -10.97
CA ASP A 49 -11.12 8.76 -10.54
C ASP A 49 -11.14 9.94 -9.54
N GLY A 50 -9.96 10.47 -9.18
CA GLY A 50 -9.78 11.56 -8.22
C GLY A 50 -9.67 11.11 -6.76
N ARG A 51 -9.83 9.82 -6.49
CA ARG A 51 -9.73 9.26 -5.14
C ARG A 51 -8.28 9.31 -4.66
N ALA A 52 -8.10 9.51 -3.36
CA ALA A 52 -6.79 9.57 -2.73
C ALA A 52 -6.67 8.44 -1.70
N VAL A 53 -5.73 7.53 -1.94
CA VAL A 53 -5.46 6.39 -1.06
C VAL A 53 -4.24 6.73 -0.19
N PRO A 54 -4.41 6.94 1.12
CA PRO A 54 -3.28 7.12 2.03
C PRO A 54 -2.35 5.90 1.98
N TRP A 55 -1.03 6.12 2.03
CA TRP A 55 -0.06 5.04 1.87
C TRP A 55 -0.20 3.95 2.93
N GLU A 56 -0.51 4.33 4.16
CA GLU A 56 -0.69 3.44 5.30
C GLU A 56 -1.92 2.53 5.18
N ARG A 57 -2.86 2.87 4.29
CA ARG A 57 -4.04 2.05 3.99
C ARG A 57 -3.81 1.06 2.85
N VAL A 58 -2.67 1.13 2.17
CA VAL A 58 -2.34 0.18 1.10
C VAL A 58 -1.85 -1.12 1.73
N GLU A 59 -2.67 -2.16 1.63
CA GLU A 59 -2.29 -3.50 2.10
C GLU A 59 -1.31 -4.17 1.16
N ARG A 60 -1.55 -4.03 -0.15
CA ARG A 60 -0.73 -4.58 -1.22
C ARG A 60 -0.81 -3.69 -2.46
N ALA A 61 0.32 -3.50 -3.11
CA ALA A 61 0.41 -2.97 -4.46
C ALA A 61 1.25 -3.94 -5.29
N ARG A 62 0.72 -4.37 -6.43
CA ARG A 62 1.43 -5.21 -7.40
C ARG A 62 1.29 -4.63 -8.79
N TRP A 63 2.29 -4.85 -9.62
CA TRP A 63 2.24 -4.50 -11.03
C TRP A 63 2.09 -5.77 -11.85
N ASP A 64 1.22 -5.73 -12.86
CA ASP A 64 1.09 -6.75 -13.88
C ASP A 64 1.16 -6.12 -15.27
N ASP A 65 0.85 -6.90 -16.30
CA ASP A 65 0.87 -6.48 -17.70
C ASP A 65 -0.20 -5.43 -18.03
N GLN A 66 -1.26 -5.33 -17.22
CA GLN A 66 -2.35 -4.37 -17.42
C GLN A 66 -2.14 -3.07 -16.62
N GLY A 67 -1.43 -3.14 -15.50
CA GLY A 67 -1.04 -1.95 -14.74
C GLY A 67 -0.88 -2.20 -13.25
N LEU A 68 -1.46 -1.32 -12.45
CA LEU A 68 -1.40 -1.39 -10.99
C LEU A 68 -2.61 -2.15 -10.46
N VAL A 69 -2.35 -3.19 -9.66
CA VAL A 69 -3.38 -3.83 -8.84
C VAL A 69 -3.13 -3.53 -7.37
N LEU A 70 -4.16 -2.97 -6.72
CA LEU A 70 -4.10 -2.38 -5.41
C LEU A 70 -5.13 -3.05 -4.49
N THR A 71 -4.67 -3.50 -3.33
CA THR A 71 -5.52 -3.90 -2.21
C THR A 71 -5.46 -2.79 -1.17
N VAL A 72 -6.61 -2.21 -0.85
CA VAL A 72 -6.76 -1.17 0.16
C VAL A 72 -7.52 -1.75 1.35
N GLU A 73 -7.11 -1.39 2.56
CA GLU A 73 -7.73 -1.88 3.79
C GLU A 73 -9.24 -1.65 3.80
N GLY A 74 -9.99 -2.74 3.94
CA GLY A 74 -11.45 -2.76 4.00
C GLY A 74 -12.14 -2.57 2.64
N GLU A 75 -11.40 -2.61 1.53
CA GLU A 75 -11.94 -2.46 0.18
C GLU A 75 -11.67 -3.70 -0.67
N ALA A 76 -12.47 -3.87 -1.73
CA ALA A 76 -12.20 -4.87 -2.77
C ALA A 76 -10.91 -4.51 -3.53
N GLU A 77 -10.27 -5.54 -4.12
CA GLU A 77 -9.12 -5.33 -5.00
C GLU A 77 -9.48 -4.42 -6.17
N LEU A 78 -8.63 -3.42 -6.43
CA LEU A 78 -8.79 -2.43 -7.48
C LEU A 78 -7.69 -2.59 -8.52
N ALA A 79 -8.08 -2.70 -9.80
CA ALA A 79 -7.15 -2.66 -10.92
C ALA A 79 -7.20 -1.29 -11.61
N VAL A 80 -6.03 -0.72 -11.89
CA VAL A 80 -5.87 0.57 -12.57
C VAL A 80 -4.94 0.38 -13.75
N ALA A 81 -5.47 0.61 -14.95
CA ALA A 81 -4.71 0.52 -16.19
C ALA A 81 -3.63 1.60 -16.23
N VAL A 82 -2.37 1.16 -16.30
CA VAL A 82 -1.19 2.03 -16.36
C VAL A 82 -0.17 1.33 -17.27
N PRO A 83 -0.29 1.50 -18.60
CA PRO A 83 0.51 0.73 -19.56
C PRO A 83 2.01 1.06 -19.49
N GLU A 84 2.35 2.28 -19.09
CA GLU A 84 3.72 2.76 -18.97
C GLU A 84 3.95 3.34 -17.56
N PRO A 85 4.20 2.49 -16.55
CA PRO A 85 4.31 2.97 -15.17
C PRO A 85 5.59 3.77 -14.94
N GLY A 86 6.69 3.43 -15.61
CA GLY A 86 7.97 4.13 -15.45
C GLY A 86 8.37 4.29 -13.97
N PRO A 87 8.82 5.48 -13.53
CA PRO A 87 9.21 5.74 -12.14
C PRO A 87 8.06 5.63 -11.12
N LEU A 88 6.79 5.58 -11.56
CA LEU A 88 5.66 5.43 -10.65
C LEU A 88 5.69 4.08 -9.93
N ALA A 89 6.13 3.02 -10.60
CA ALA A 89 6.16 1.69 -9.99
C ALA A 89 7.08 1.62 -8.79
N GLU A 90 8.30 2.13 -8.95
CA GLU A 90 9.29 2.26 -7.89
C GLU A 90 8.78 3.18 -6.77
N ALA A 91 8.24 4.36 -7.12
CA ALA A 91 7.70 5.28 -6.13
C ALA A 91 6.57 4.64 -5.29
N VAL A 92 5.63 3.92 -5.91
CA VAL A 92 4.56 3.22 -5.18
C VAL A 92 5.17 2.16 -4.25
N PHE A 93 6.11 1.35 -4.72
CA PHE A 93 6.76 0.34 -3.91
C PHE A 93 7.48 0.94 -2.70
N GLU A 94 8.31 1.97 -2.92
CA GLU A 94 9.03 2.68 -1.86
C GLU A 94 8.08 3.29 -0.83
N ARG A 95 7.02 3.98 -1.31
CA ARG A 95 6.07 4.66 -0.42
C ARG A 95 5.25 3.69 0.40
N VAL A 96 4.78 2.58 -0.17
CA VAL A 96 4.07 1.54 0.57
C VAL A 96 4.99 0.89 1.60
N THR A 97 6.20 0.52 1.20
CA THR A 97 7.19 -0.11 2.09
C THR A 97 7.56 0.80 3.26
N ALA A 98 7.75 2.09 3.00
CA ALA A 98 8.10 3.08 4.02
C ALA A 98 7.02 3.29 5.10
N THR A 99 5.79 2.78 4.91
CA THR A 99 4.77 2.81 5.96
C THR A 99 4.91 1.69 6.97
N ILE A 100 5.59 0.60 6.63
CA ILE A 100 5.65 -0.60 7.46
C ILE A 100 6.64 -0.38 8.61
N VAL A 101 6.14 -0.50 9.84
CA VAL A 101 6.93 -0.44 11.07
C VAL A 101 7.26 -1.85 11.56
N VAL A 102 6.27 -2.75 11.48
CA VAL A 102 6.39 -4.16 11.88
C VAL A 102 5.71 -5.00 10.80
N SER A 103 6.31 -6.14 10.44
CA SER A 103 5.69 -7.14 9.57
C SER A 103 6.14 -8.53 10.03
N THR A 104 5.20 -9.28 10.59
CA THR A 104 5.46 -10.62 11.14
C THR A 104 4.44 -11.59 10.60
N HIS A 105 4.91 -12.73 10.12
CA HIS A 105 4.05 -13.85 9.76
C HIS A 105 3.97 -14.83 10.93
N VAL A 106 2.76 -15.30 11.22
CA VAL A 106 2.48 -16.24 12.30
C VAL A 106 1.67 -17.39 11.72
N PRO A 107 2.21 -18.62 11.71
CA PRO A 107 1.46 -19.77 11.23
C PRO A 107 0.28 -20.06 12.17
N LEU A 108 -0.90 -20.36 11.61
CA LEU A 108 -2.12 -20.56 12.40
C LEU A 108 -2.70 -21.96 12.28
N LEU A 109 -2.37 -22.70 11.22
CA LEU A 109 -2.91 -24.05 10.99
C LEU A 109 -2.03 -25.15 11.59
N SER A 110 -0.71 -24.98 11.60
CA SER A 110 0.26 -25.84 12.29
C SER A 110 1.40 -25.00 12.85
N ALA A 111 2.28 -25.61 13.67
CA ALA A 111 3.47 -24.94 14.20
C ALA A 111 4.69 -25.04 13.26
N GLU A 112 4.53 -25.66 12.09
CA GLU A 112 5.61 -25.86 11.13
C GLU A 112 5.97 -24.55 10.44
N GLU A 113 7.25 -24.38 10.13
CA GLU A 113 7.72 -23.22 9.37
C GLU A 113 7.12 -23.25 7.96
N GLY A 114 6.56 -22.11 7.53
CA GLY A 114 5.89 -21.98 6.23
C GLY A 114 4.43 -22.45 6.21
N ALA A 115 3.87 -22.93 7.33
CA ALA A 115 2.45 -23.27 7.39
C ALA A 115 1.57 -22.02 7.18
N PRO A 116 0.40 -22.17 6.53
CA PRO A 116 -0.52 -21.05 6.32
C PRO A 116 -0.92 -20.39 7.64
N GLY A 117 -1.00 -19.07 7.62
CA GLY A 117 -1.29 -18.31 8.82
C GLY A 117 -1.76 -16.89 8.54
N VAL A 118 -1.26 -15.98 9.36
CA VAL A 118 -1.59 -14.56 9.27
C VAL A 118 -0.32 -13.73 9.24
N ARG A 119 -0.31 -12.74 8.35
CA ARG A 119 0.66 -11.66 8.38
C ARG A 119 0.08 -10.48 9.17
N LEU A 120 0.71 -10.18 10.29
CA LEU A 120 0.43 -9.01 11.12
C LEU A 120 1.33 -7.87 10.66
N VAL A 121 0.73 -6.75 10.28
CA VAL A 121 1.49 -5.60 9.77
C VAL A 121 1.08 -4.33 10.51
N ALA A 122 2.05 -3.68 11.14
CA ALA A 122 1.89 -2.36 11.73
C ALA A 122 2.35 -1.31 10.72
N ARG A 123 1.49 -0.34 10.44
CA ARG A 123 1.78 0.76 9.51
C ARG A 123 1.64 2.12 10.16
N ARG A 124 2.49 3.05 9.75
CA ARG A 124 2.49 4.45 10.19
C ARG A 124 2.32 5.36 9.00
N ALA A 125 1.42 6.33 9.15
CA ALA A 125 1.22 7.36 8.14
C ALA A 125 2.51 8.18 7.94
N PRO A 126 2.79 8.65 6.71
CA PRO A 126 3.92 9.53 6.46
C PRO A 126 3.90 10.78 7.34
N GLY A 127 4.92 10.97 8.18
CA GLY A 127 5.01 12.10 9.11
C GLY A 127 4.04 12.05 10.29
N GLY A 128 3.26 10.97 10.44
CA GLY A 128 2.39 10.73 11.59
C GLY A 128 3.11 9.96 12.70
N THR A 129 2.53 9.97 13.90
CA THR A 129 3.02 9.18 15.05
C THR A 129 2.16 7.97 15.34
N GLU A 130 0.90 7.98 14.89
CA GLU A 130 -0.06 6.90 15.10
C GLU A 130 0.29 5.66 14.26
N VAL A 131 0.16 4.49 14.89
CA VAL A 131 0.39 3.20 14.25
C VAL A 131 -0.91 2.41 14.20
N VAL A 132 -1.23 1.92 13.01
CA VAL A 132 -2.41 1.11 12.72
C VAL A 132 -1.97 -0.32 12.42
N TRP A 133 -2.66 -1.30 13.00
CA TRP A 133 -2.40 -2.72 12.80
C TRP A 133 -3.41 -3.33 11.85
N GLY A 134 -2.92 -4.00 10.81
CA GLY A 134 -3.71 -4.79 9.89
C GLY A 134 -3.33 -6.27 9.92
N THR A 135 -4.25 -7.13 9.50
CA THR A 135 -4.04 -8.58 9.40
C THR A 135 -4.35 -9.05 8.00
N ARG A 136 -3.46 -9.86 7.42
CA ARG A 136 -3.70 -10.52 6.14
C ARG A 136 -3.56 -12.02 6.31
N TYR A 137 -4.64 -12.75 6.08
CA TYR A 137 -4.65 -14.21 6.15
C TYR A 137 -4.15 -14.81 4.84
N ASP A 138 -3.41 -15.91 4.95
CA ASP A 138 -2.99 -16.69 3.80
C ASP A 138 -4.18 -17.47 3.21
N GLU A 139 -4.01 -17.94 1.98
CA GLU A 139 -4.99 -18.81 1.34
C GLU A 139 -5.23 -20.07 2.19
N GLY A 140 -6.50 -20.47 2.30
CA GLY A 140 -6.93 -21.61 3.11
C GLY A 140 -7.08 -21.33 4.60
N VAL A 141 -6.74 -20.14 5.10
CA VAL A 141 -7.00 -19.74 6.49
C VAL A 141 -8.33 -18.99 6.56
N ASP A 142 -9.31 -19.56 7.26
CA ASP A 142 -10.64 -18.95 7.42
C ASP A 142 -10.67 -17.90 8.55
N PRO A 143 -10.77 -16.59 8.24
CA PRO A 143 -10.88 -15.53 9.25
C PRO A 143 -12.25 -15.51 9.97
N GLY A 144 -13.24 -16.23 9.45
CA GLY A 144 -14.56 -16.40 10.06
C GLY A 144 -14.55 -17.37 11.25
N SER A 145 -13.59 -18.28 11.30
CA SER A 145 -13.43 -19.25 12.38
C SER A 145 -13.10 -18.57 13.72
N PRO A 146 -13.88 -18.83 14.79
CA PRO A 146 -13.60 -18.29 16.12
C PRO A 146 -12.20 -18.66 16.63
N GLU A 147 -11.74 -19.88 16.36
CA GLU A 147 -10.43 -20.37 16.80
C GLU A 147 -9.28 -19.62 16.10
N ILE A 148 -9.39 -19.40 14.78
CA ILE A 148 -8.40 -18.64 14.00
C ILE A 148 -8.33 -17.20 14.49
N ARG A 149 -9.48 -16.56 14.73
CA ARG A 149 -9.52 -15.21 15.29
C ARG A 149 -8.86 -15.12 16.65
N GLU A 150 -9.11 -16.08 17.53
CA GLU A 150 -8.52 -16.10 18.87
C GLU A 150 -6.99 -16.27 18.81
N ARG A 151 -6.50 -17.19 17.96
CA ARG A 151 -5.06 -17.39 17.73
C ARG A 151 -4.41 -16.13 17.16
N ALA A 152 -5.02 -15.49 16.16
CA ALA A 152 -4.52 -14.26 15.57
C ALA A 152 -4.52 -13.09 16.58
N ALA A 153 -5.57 -12.96 17.39
CA ALA A 153 -5.65 -11.92 18.42
C ALA A 153 -4.57 -12.09 19.50
N ARG A 154 -4.31 -13.32 19.96
CA ARG A 154 -3.20 -13.60 20.90
C ARG A 154 -1.84 -13.27 20.29
N ALA A 155 -1.62 -13.66 19.03
CA ALA A 155 -0.38 -13.35 18.33
C ALA A 155 -0.16 -11.84 18.17
N LEU A 156 -1.21 -11.10 17.83
CA LEU A 156 -1.17 -9.64 17.75
C LEU A 156 -0.87 -8.99 19.10
N ALA A 157 -1.52 -9.44 20.18
CA ALA A 157 -1.27 -8.92 21.52
C ALA A 157 0.19 -9.13 21.95
N ALA A 158 0.73 -10.34 21.74
CA ALA A 158 2.13 -10.65 22.04
C ALA A 158 3.11 -9.81 21.21
N LEU A 159 2.81 -9.60 19.93
CA LEU A 159 3.67 -8.81 19.04
C LEU A 159 3.69 -7.32 19.42
N ARG A 160 2.55 -6.75 19.85
CA ARG A 160 2.48 -5.37 20.37
C ARG A 160 3.33 -5.19 21.62
N GLU A 161 3.24 -6.14 22.54
CA GLU A 161 4.06 -6.14 23.76
C GLU A 161 5.56 -6.21 23.45
N GLN A 162 5.97 -7.06 22.51
CA GLN A 162 7.38 -7.22 22.11
C GLN A 162 7.95 -6.00 21.38
N THR A 163 7.14 -5.34 20.56
CA THR A 163 7.59 -4.24 19.70
C THR A 163 7.43 -2.86 20.33
N GLY A 164 6.62 -2.74 21.39
CA GLY A 164 6.33 -1.46 22.04
C GLY A 164 5.50 -0.51 21.16
N VAL A 165 4.73 -1.07 20.23
CA VAL A 165 3.93 -0.37 19.21
C VAL A 165 2.44 -0.53 19.46
#